data_AF-A0A7U9PVY1-F1
#
_entry.id   AF-A0A7U9PVY1-F1
#
_cell.length_a   1.000
_cell.length_b   1.000
_cell.length_c   1.000
_cell.angle_alpha   90.00
_cell.angle_beta   90.00
_cell.angle_gamma   90.00
#
_symmetry.space_group_name_H-M   'P 1'
#
loop_
_entity.id
_entity.type
_entity.pdbx_description
1 polymer ?
#
loop_
_entity_poly.entity_id
_entity_poly.type
_entity_poly.pdbx_seq_one_letter_code
_entity_poly.pdbx_strand_id
1 'polypeptide(L)'
;MPLPTDRRRPHSLTAAGVMALAATLGAGTALAASPAHAAPQGPRDTSVRVGTGTADFCLTPGATRALATAGIRLTAVAPAKLTGPAGRRCVSAPIAGGAFDLRAGSGHLTFRGGFDFVRKDKRHLKIDSLRADLATSRVTANVGGSKAHRTDFLAFRVDRNRIKVGGGQVRAQLPFTLTQRGVDAFRGAFGRSPLAAGQRVFDGDGTARLGTARKHTPAAPGTARKQTPDPKQKQNSAAPQTSGAPQASGTPRKQTPGTPQGQTPAVAPRPLGDPAVDPVNDVAMDPLRQVAAD
;
A
#
# COMPACT_ATOMS: atom_id res chain seq x y z
N MET A 1 33.60 13.21 37.65
CA MET A 1 33.34 12.08 38.56
C MET A 1 32.59 11.01 37.79
N PRO A 2 33.16 9.81 37.59
CA PRO A 2 32.48 8.68 36.95
C PRO A 2 31.90 7.73 38.02
N LEU A 3 30.72 7.12 37.78
CA LEU A 3 30.18 5.89 38.42
C LEU A 3 28.77 5.57 37.83
N PRO A 4 28.24 4.34 37.95
CA PRO A 4 28.27 3.36 36.86
C PRO A 4 26.89 2.86 36.38
N THR A 5 26.94 2.03 35.34
CA THR A 5 25.91 1.12 34.81
C THR A 5 25.10 0.37 35.86
N ASP A 6 23.78 0.22 35.65
CA ASP A 6 23.10 -1.02 36.03
C ASP A 6 22.12 -1.52 34.97
N ARG A 7 22.24 -2.81 34.71
CA ARG A 7 21.47 -3.67 33.83
C ARG A 7 20.21 -4.06 34.57
N ARG A 8 19.07 -4.18 33.87
CA ARG A 8 18.08 -5.25 34.15
C ARG A 8 17.10 -5.38 32.99
N ARG A 9 17.28 -6.46 32.23
CA ARG A 9 16.21 -7.11 31.47
C ARG A 9 15.37 -7.95 32.44
N PRO A 10 14.07 -8.11 32.19
CA PRO A 10 13.43 -9.37 32.48
C PRO A 10 12.73 -9.98 31.26
N HIS A 11 13.23 -11.16 30.93
CA HIS A 11 12.55 -12.43 30.59
C HIS A 11 11.18 -12.44 29.90
N SER A 12 11.21 -13.10 28.75
CA SER A 12 10.13 -13.75 28.03
C SER A 12 9.32 -14.71 28.92
N LEU A 13 8.00 -14.67 28.81
CA LEU A 13 7.12 -15.74 29.26
C LEU A 13 6.44 -16.39 28.03
N THR A 14 6.87 -17.61 27.78
CA THR A 14 6.29 -18.62 26.91
C THR A 14 5.00 -19.15 27.56
N ALA A 15 3.89 -19.15 26.82
CA ALA A 15 2.68 -19.89 27.20
C ALA A 15 2.34 -20.86 26.06
N ALA A 16 2.63 -22.14 26.29
CA ALA A 16 2.17 -23.25 25.47
C ALA A 16 0.87 -23.79 26.09
N GLY A 17 -0.20 -23.86 25.29
CA GLY A 17 -1.46 -24.50 25.67
C GLY A 17 -1.84 -25.52 24.62
N VAL A 18 -1.61 -26.79 24.93
CA VAL A 18 -2.13 -27.94 24.19
C VAL A 18 -3.41 -28.39 24.88
N MET A 19 -4.53 -28.38 24.18
CA MET A 19 -5.76 -29.05 24.59
C MET A 19 -6.30 -29.78 23.36
N ALA A 20 -6.02 -31.08 23.32
CA ALA A 20 -6.71 -32.05 22.49
C ALA A 20 -8.03 -32.43 23.17
N LEU A 21 -9.12 -32.60 22.43
CA LEU A 21 -10.23 -33.42 22.93
C LEU A 21 -11.02 -34.10 21.80
N ALA A 22 -10.88 -35.43 21.83
CA ALA A 22 -11.80 -36.53 21.52
C ALA A 22 -12.84 -36.40 20.38
N ALA A 23 -12.69 -37.31 19.42
CA ALA A 23 -13.74 -37.77 18.52
C ALA A 23 -14.66 -38.79 19.24
N THR A 24 -15.97 -38.65 19.05
CA THR A 24 -16.96 -39.70 19.35
C THR A 24 -17.72 -40.04 18.08
N LEU A 25 -17.50 -41.26 17.59
CA LEU A 25 -18.25 -41.93 16.54
C LEU A 25 -19.55 -42.49 17.14
N GLY A 26 -20.70 -42.00 16.70
CA GLY A 26 -22.01 -42.59 16.97
C GLY A 26 -22.65 -43.02 15.66
N ALA A 27 -22.84 -44.32 15.48
CA ALA A 27 -23.61 -44.89 14.39
C ALA A 27 -25.10 -44.96 14.80
N GLY A 28 -25.98 -44.43 13.96
CA GLY A 28 -27.43 -44.49 14.15
C GLY A 28 -28.15 -44.28 12.83
N THR A 29 -28.57 -45.38 12.20
CA THR A 29 -29.40 -45.40 11.00
C THR A 29 -30.88 -45.24 11.37
N ALA A 30 -31.51 -44.14 10.95
CA ALA A 30 -32.96 -44.02 10.88
C ALA A 30 -33.36 -43.36 9.56
N LEU A 31 -33.94 -44.15 8.65
CA LEU A 31 -34.53 -43.70 7.39
C LEU A 31 -35.92 -43.13 7.67
N ALA A 32 -35.99 -41.81 7.89
CA ALA A 32 -37.24 -41.06 7.90
C ALA A 32 -37.33 -40.23 6.61
N ALA A 33 -38.33 -40.54 5.77
CA ALA A 33 -38.68 -39.76 4.59
C ALA A 33 -39.11 -38.35 5.03
N SER A 34 -38.22 -37.37 4.83
CA SER A 34 -38.48 -35.97 5.16
C SER A 34 -39.20 -35.27 3.99
N PRO A 35 -40.16 -34.38 4.28
CA PRO A 35 -40.76 -33.51 3.26
C PRO A 35 -39.65 -32.67 2.63
N ALA A 36 -39.81 -32.31 1.37
CA ALA A 36 -38.88 -31.47 0.61
C ALA A 36 -38.63 -30.13 1.35
N HIS A 37 -37.67 -30.14 2.26
CA HIS A 37 -37.18 -28.95 2.94
C HIS A 37 -36.49 -28.13 1.85
N ALA A 38 -37.07 -26.96 1.55
CA ALA A 38 -36.38 -25.93 0.80
C ALA A 38 -35.00 -25.76 1.45
N ALA A 39 -33.95 -26.13 0.71
CA ALA A 39 -32.59 -26.05 1.20
C ALA A 39 -32.37 -24.65 1.77
N PRO A 40 -31.87 -24.49 3.01
CA PRO A 40 -31.62 -23.18 3.58
C PRO A 40 -30.78 -22.40 2.58
N GLN A 41 -31.32 -21.28 2.11
CA GLN A 41 -30.60 -20.37 1.23
C GLN A 41 -29.31 -20.01 1.99
N GLY A 42 -28.17 -20.50 1.52
CA GLY A 42 -26.88 -20.22 2.13
C GLY A 42 -26.69 -18.71 2.30
N PRO A 43 -25.85 -18.27 3.25
CA PRO A 43 -25.60 -16.86 3.53
C PRO A 43 -25.42 -16.10 2.22
N ARG A 44 -26.35 -15.18 1.92
CA ARG A 44 -26.26 -14.36 0.70
C ARG A 44 -24.95 -13.60 0.75
N ASP A 45 -24.11 -13.80 -0.25
CA ASP A 45 -22.85 -13.06 -0.41
C ASP A 45 -23.13 -11.56 -0.35
N THR A 46 -22.79 -10.94 0.79
CA THR A 46 -22.83 -9.47 0.97
C THR A 46 -21.56 -8.79 0.51
N SER A 47 -20.71 -9.54 -0.20
CA SER A 47 -19.48 -9.05 -0.76
C SER A 47 -19.75 -8.17 -1.99
N VAL A 48 -19.34 -6.92 -1.92
CA VAL A 48 -19.37 -5.96 -3.03
C VAL A 48 -17.97 -5.92 -3.65
N ARG A 49 -17.89 -6.16 -4.96
CA ARG A 49 -16.61 -6.05 -5.68
C ARG A 49 -16.28 -4.59 -5.90
N VAL A 50 -15.01 -4.25 -5.67
CA VAL A 50 -14.47 -2.92 -5.99
C VAL A 50 -13.81 -3.00 -7.35
N GLY A 51 -14.27 -2.16 -8.26
CA GLY A 51 -13.71 -1.98 -9.59
C GLY A 51 -12.51 -1.03 -9.59
N THR A 52 -12.33 -0.34 -10.72
CA THR A 52 -11.25 0.64 -10.88
C THR A 52 -11.54 1.93 -10.14
N GLY A 53 -10.47 2.64 -9.79
CA GLY A 53 -10.53 3.89 -9.05
C GLY A 53 -9.15 4.50 -8.87
N THR A 54 -9.08 5.50 -8.01
CA THR A 54 -7.83 6.20 -7.68
C THR A 54 -7.84 6.53 -6.19
N ALA A 55 -6.67 6.46 -5.56
CA ALA A 55 -6.46 6.91 -4.20
C ALA A 55 -5.26 7.85 -4.15
N ASP A 56 -5.48 9.04 -3.61
CA ASP A 56 -4.46 10.05 -3.38
C ASP A 56 -3.98 9.96 -1.93
N PHE A 57 -2.67 9.80 -1.76
CA PHE A 57 -2.00 9.78 -0.46
C PHE A 57 -1.19 11.07 -0.31
N CYS A 58 -1.80 12.09 0.31
CA CYS A 58 -1.18 13.40 0.49
C CYS A 58 -0.41 13.48 1.80
N LEU A 59 0.86 13.87 1.77
CA LEU A 59 1.63 14.07 3.00
C LEU A 59 0.97 15.14 3.88
N THR A 60 0.91 14.86 5.18
CA THR A 60 0.53 15.89 6.16
C THR A 60 1.62 16.95 6.26
N PRO A 61 1.31 18.20 6.64
CA PRO A 61 2.32 19.23 6.83
C PRO A 61 3.42 18.82 7.82
N GLY A 62 3.05 18.11 8.90
CA GLY A 62 4.00 17.59 9.88
C GLY A 62 4.95 16.56 9.29
N ALA A 63 4.44 15.61 8.49
CA ALA A 63 5.27 14.62 7.82
C ALA A 63 6.17 15.24 6.74
N THR A 64 5.65 16.18 5.94
CA THR A 64 6.44 16.93 4.95
C THR A 64 7.64 17.61 5.61
N ARG A 65 7.42 18.33 6.72
CA ARG A 65 8.51 18.99 7.47
C ARG A 65 9.53 17.98 8.00
N ALA A 66 9.07 16.93 8.66
CA ALA A 66 9.96 15.91 9.23
C ALA A 66 10.84 15.22 8.18
N LEU A 67 10.26 14.87 7.01
CA LEU A 67 11.00 14.30 5.89
C LEU A 67 12.00 15.32 5.32
N ALA A 68 11.58 16.58 5.11
CA ALA A 68 12.44 17.63 4.58
C ALA A 68 13.64 17.92 5.50
N THR A 69 13.44 18.00 6.82
CA THR A 69 14.50 18.16 7.82
C THR A 69 15.50 17.01 7.78
N ALA A 70 15.04 15.79 7.49
CA ALA A 70 15.89 14.63 7.28
C ALA A 70 16.53 14.56 5.88
N GLY A 71 16.27 15.53 5.00
CA GLY A 71 16.74 15.55 3.63
C GLY A 71 16.10 14.48 2.74
N ILE A 72 14.93 13.98 3.11
CA ILE A 72 14.17 12.93 2.42
C ILE A 72 13.04 13.57 1.63
N ARG A 73 12.87 13.14 0.37
CA ARG A 73 11.79 13.57 -0.52
C ARG A 73 10.91 12.37 -0.87
N LEU A 74 9.61 12.61 -1.01
CA LEU A 74 8.67 11.61 -1.52
C LEU A 74 8.61 11.69 -3.05
N THR A 75 8.69 10.53 -3.69
CA THR A 75 8.44 10.29 -5.11
C THR A 75 7.41 9.16 -5.25
N ALA A 76 6.91 8.96 -6.48
CA ALA A 76 5.93 7.91 -6.77
C ALA A 76 6.59 6.74 -7.50
N VAL A 77 6.21 5.52 -7.14
CA VAL A 77 6.55 4.31 -7.88
C VAL A 77 5.45 4.03 -8.88
N ALA A 78 5.82 3.93 -10.17
CA ALA A 78 4.87 3.69 -11.26
C ALA A 78 4.01 2.43 -11.02
N PRO A 79 2.73 2.43 -11.47
CA PRO A 79 2.04 3.48 -12.21
C PRO A 79 1.48 4.63 -11.36
N ALA A 80 1.81 4.69 -10.07
CA ALA A 80 1.42 5.84 -9.26
C ALA A 80 2.13 7.12 -9.74
N LYS A 81 1.49 8.26 -9.55
CA LYS A 81 2.00 9.57 -10.00
C LYS A 81 2.17 10.51 -8.81
N LEU A 82 3.21 11.33 -8.85
CA LEU A 82 3.40 12.40 -7.88
C LEU A 82 2.57 13.63 -8.33
N THR A 83 1.71 14.10 -7.45
CA THR A 83 0.81 15.24 -7.68
C THR A 83 0.90 16.24 -6.53
N GLY A 84 0.23 17.38 -6.66
CA GLY A 84 0.16 18.41 -5.62
C GLY A 84 1.43 19.26 -5.46
N PRO A 85 1.33 20.37 -4.72
CA PRO A 85 2.44 21.31 -4.50
C PRO A 85 3.51 20.73 -3.56
N ALA A 86 4.70 21.35 -3.52
CA ALA A 86 5.82 20.88 -2.72
C ALA A 86 5.51 20.74 -1.21
N GLY A 87 4.69 21.63 -0.65
CA GLY A 87 4.29 21.59 0.77
C GLY A 87 3.27 20.49 1.11
N ARG A 88 2.62 19.91 0.10
CA ARG A 88 1.55 18.91 0.26
C ARG A 88 1.58 17.90 -0.89
N ARG A 89 2.76 17.29 -1.08
CA ARG A 89 2.96 16.29 -2.12
C ARG A 89 2.02 15.11 -1.91
N CYS A 90 1.35 14.70 -2.97
CA CYS A 90 0.46 13.55 -2.98
C CYS A 90 0.99 12.49 -3.93
N VAL A 91 0.76 11.22 -3.59
CA VAL A 91 0.96 10.11 -4.50
C VAL A 91 -0.40 9.58 -4.90
N SER A 92 -0.73 9.70 -6.18
CA SER A 92 -1.97 9.22 -6.77
C SER A 92 -1.78 7.81 -7.30
N ALA A 93 -2.37 6.83 -6.64
CA ALA A 93 -2.23 5.41 -6.95
C ALA A 93 -3.53 4.84 -7.55
N PRO A 94 -3.47 4.19 -8.73
CA PRO A 94 -4.62 3.50 -9.29
C PRO A 94 -5.07 2.34 -8.40
N ILE A 95 -6.37 2.23 -8.16
CA ILE A 95 -6.97 1.07 -7.48
C ILE A 95 -7.10 -0.05 -8.51
N ALA A 96 -6.46 -1.19 -8.24
CA ALA A 96 -6.49 -2.37 -9.09
C ALA A 96 -7.76 -3.21 -8.90
N GLY A 97 -8.36 -3.13 -7.71
CA GLY A 97 -9.61 -3.79 -7.36
C GLY A 97 -9.69 -4.08 -5.87
N GLY A 98 -10.66 -4.91 -5.51
CA GLY A 98 -10.87 -5.33 -4.12
C GLY A 98 -12.23 -5.95 -3.91
N ALA A 99 -12.51 -6.28 -2.66
CA ALA A 99 -13.83 -6.74 -2.23
C ALA A 99 -14.10 -6.24 -0.81
N PHE A 100 -15.33 -5.84 -0.55
CA PHE A 100 -15.81 -5.43 0.75
C PHE A 100 -16.99 -6.28 1.18
N ASP A 101 -16.97 -6.78 2.41
CA ASP A 101 -18.17 -7.24 3.08
C ASP A 101 -18.69 -6.12 3.98
N LEU A 102 -19.75 -5.47 3.53
CA LEU A 102 -20.35 -4.34 4.22
C LEU A 102 -20.97 -4.73 5.57
N ARG A 103 -21.36 -5.99 5.75
CA ARG A 103 -21.94 -6.49 7.02
C ARG A 103 -20.84 -6.80 8.02
N ALA A 104 -19.80 -7.49 7.58
CA ALA A 104 -18.69 -7.86 8.45
C ALA A 104 -17.72 -6.69 8.72
N GLY A 105 -17.81 -5.58 7.96
CA GLY A 105 -16.84 -4.49 8.05
C GLY A 105 -15.44 -4.91 7.60
N SER A 106 -15.35 -5.97 6.81
CA SER A 106 -14.11 -6.58 6.35
C SER A 106 -13.93 -6.41 4.85
N GLY A 107 -12.73 -6.66 4.36
CA GLY A 107 -12.43 -6.55 2.95
C GLY A 107 -11.02 -6.06 2.70
N HIS A 108 -10.69 -5.94 1.41
CA HIS A 108 -9.39 -5.47 1.00
C HIS A 108 -9.47 -4.66 -0.29
N LEU A 109 -8.52 -3.73 -0.43
CA LEU A 109 -8.24 -3.00 -1.66
C LEU A 109 -6.80 -3.25 -2.07
N THR A 110 -6.57 -3.37 -3.37
CA THR A 110 -5.22 -3.42 -3.95
C THR A 110 -4.98 -2.18 -4.78
N PHE A 111 -3.77 -1.63 -4.69
CA PHE A 111 -3.35 -0.46 -5.45
C PHE A 111 -2.17 -0.82 -6.33
N ARG A 112 -2.05 -0.14 -7.48
CA ARG A 112 -0.88 -0.24 -8.34
C ARG A 112 0.11 0.88 -8.03
N GLY A 113 1.39 0.54 -8.05
CA GLY A 113 2.47 1.47 -7.75
C GLY A 113 2.75 1.57 -6.26
N GLY A 114 3.24 2.72 -5.82
CA GLY A 114 3.54 2.95 -4.42
C GLY A 114 4.39 4.20 -4.17
N PHE A 115 5.16 4.16 -3.11
CA PHE A 115 5.95 5.28 -2.59
C PHE A 115 7.43 4.98 -2.75
N ASP A 116 8.23 5.98 -3.09
CA ASP A 116 9.66 5.92 -2.92
C ASP A 116 10.12 7.14 -2.14
N PHE A 117 10.81 6.91 -1.03
CA PHE A 117 11.41 7.96 -0.24
C PHE A 117 12.89 8.03 -0.57
N VAL A 118 13.34 9.18 -1.06
CA VAL A 118 14.71 9.36 -1.55
C VAL A 118 15.41 10.39 -0.69
N ARG A 119 16.53 10.02 -0.08
CA ARG A 119 17.39 10.98 0.62
C ARG A 119 18.43 11.58 -0.34
N LYS A 120 18.94 12.78 -0.02
CA LYS A 120 20.00 13.48 -0.80
C LYS A 120 21.20 12.60 -1.17
N ASP A 121 21.56 11.63 -0.32
CA ASP A 121 22.65 10.68 -0.55
C ASP A 121 22.25 9.48 -1.43
N LYS A 122 21.13 9.57 -2.16
CA LYS A 122 20.61 8.54 -3.06
C LYS A 122 20.27 7.22 -2.37
N ARG A 123 20.06 7.21 -1.05
CA ARG A 123 19.43 6.07 -0.37
C ARG A 123 17.91 6.13 -0.60
N HIS A 124 17.33 4.96 -0.84
CA HIS A 124 15.91 4.81 -1.19
C HIS A 124 15.20 3.90 -0.19
N LEU A 125 13.95 4.24 0.12
CA LEU A 125 13.00 3.34 0.74
C LEU A 125 11.81 3.19 -0.22
N LYS A 126 11.90 2.16 -1.05
CA LYS A 126 10.83 1.79 -1.99
C LYS A 126 9.79 0.92 -1.30
N ILE A 127 8.53 1.34 -1.45
CA ILE A 127 7.34 0.66 -0.93
C ILE A 127 6.36 0.49 -2.09
N ASP A 128 6.02 -0.74 -2.45
CA ASP A 128 5.10 -1.02 -3.56
C ASP A 128 4.08 -2.11 -3.23
N SER A 129 3.21 -2.43 -4.20
CA SER A 129 2.23 -3.50 -4.08
C SER A 129 1.29 -3.30 -2.88
N LEU A 130 0.82 -2.06 -2.70
CA LEU A 130 0.00 -1.68 -1.55
C LEU A 130 -1.31 -2.49 -1.52
N ARG A 131 -1.66 -3.02 -0.34
CA ARG A 131 -2.95 -3.65 -0.07
C ARG A 131 -3.50 -3.13 1.25
N ALA A 132 -4.63 -2.46 1.20
CA ALA A 132 -5.36 -2.10 2.41
C ALA A 132 -6.25 -3.27 2.81
N ASP A 133 -6.28 -3.58 4.10
CA ASP A 133 -7.12 -4.60 4.71
C ASP A 133 -7.97 -3.91 5.78
N LEU A 134 -9.29 -4.00 5.64
CA LEU A 134 -10.24 -3.28 6.49
C LEU A 134 -10.42 -3.98 7.84
N ALA A 135 -10.34 -5.32 7.87
CA ALA A 135 -10.51 -6.09 9.10
C ALA A 135 -9.39 -5.77 10.09
N THR A 136 -8.16 -5.63 9.59
CA THR A 136 -6.99 -5.27 10.42
C THR A 136 -6.72 -3.78 10.46
N SER A 137 -7.39 -2.99 9.62
CA SER A 137 -7.14 -1.56 9.42
C SER A 137 -5.67 -1.23 9.12
N ARG A 138 -5.02 -2.07 8.30
CA ARG A 138 -3.61 -1.95 7.91
C ARG A 138 -3.45 -1.83 6.40
N VAL A 139 -2.43 -1.09 5.98
CA VAL A 139 -1.90 -1.14 4.62
C VAL A 139 -0.62 -1.95 4.64
N THR A 140 -0.67 -3.12 4.00
CA THR A 140 0.50 -3.96 3.78
C THR A 140 1.15 -3.62 2.45
N ALA A 141 2.47 -3.68 2.39
CA ALA A 141 3.24 -3.36 1.20
C ALA A 141 4.53 -4.18 1.15
N ASN A 142 5.14 -4.26 -0.03
CA ASN A 142 6.47 -4.80 -0.20
C ASN A 142 7.47 -3.67 0.06
N VAL A 143 8.38 -3.86 1.02
CA VAL A 143 9.31 -2.82 1.47
C VAL A 143 10.75 -3.28 1.29
N GLY A 144 11.58 -2.50 0.58
CA GLY A 144 13.03 -2.78 0.44
C GLY A 144 13.50 -3.21 -0.95
N GLY A 145 12.72 -2.98 -2.01
CA GLY A 145 13.18 -3.23 -3.39
C GLY A 145 13.41 -4.71 -3.72
N SER A 146 14.62 -5.09 -4.17
CA SER A 146 14.93 -6.47 -4.62
C SER A 146 14.88 -7.52 -3.51
N LYS A 147 15.02 -7.11 -2.25
CA LYS A 147 14.84 -7.98 -1.06
C LYS A 147 13.56 -7.61 -0.31
N ALA A 148 12.50 -7.25 -1.04
CA ALA A 148 11.32 -6.72 -0.40
C ALA A 148 10.60 -7.77 0.47
N HIS A 149 10.21 -7.35 1.66
CA HIS A 149 9.38 -8.15 2.57
C HIS A 149 7.99 -7.52 2.73
N ARG A 150 6.97 -8.37 2.84
CA ARG A 150 5.61 -7.93 3.12
C ARG A 150 5.54 -7.34 4.53
N THR A 151 5.21 -6.06 4.62
CA THR A 151 5.25 -5.30 5.86
C THR A 151 3.98 -4.50 6.04
N ASP A 152 3.43 -4.48 7.25
CA ASP A 152 2.35 -3.56 7.63
C ASP A 152 2.94 -2.16 7.72
N PHE A 153 2.87 -1.39 6.64
CA PHE A 153 3.58 -0.12 6.54
C PHE A 153 2.76 1.05 7.12
N LEU A 154 1.45 1.09 6.84
CA LEU A 154 0.53 2.09 7.38
C LEU A 154 -0.59 1.44 8.19
N ALA A 155 -1.16 2.20 9.10
CA ALA A 155 -2.45 1.93 9.71
C ALA A 155 -3.44 3.03 9.34
N PHE A 156 -4.71 2.70 9.30
CA PHE A 156 -5.79 3.68 9.16
C PHE A 156 -6.88 3.39 10.17
N ARG A 157 -7.88 4.27 10.25
CA ARG A 157 -9.13 3.99 10.93
C ARG A 157 -10.27 4.34 9.99
N VAL A 158 -11.22 3.43 9.89
CA VAL A 158 -12.42 3.65 9.07
C VAL A 158 -13.40 4.50 9.87
N ASP A 159 -13.67 5.70 9.38
CA ASP A 159 -14.74 6.56 9.86
C ASP A 159 -15.89 6.53 8.85
N ARG A 160 -17.03 5.96 9.26
CA ARG A 160 -18.20 5.82 8.38
C ARG A 160 -18.71 7.18 7.89
N ASN A 161 -18.54 8.25 8.68
CA ASN A 161 -18.96 9.61 8.31
C ASN A 161 -18.09 10.19 7.17
N ARG A 162 -16.92 9.59 6.92
CA ARG A 162 -16.01 9.96 5.83
C ARG A 162 -16.11 9.05 4.62
N ILE A 163 -17.05 8.11 4.64
CA ILE A 163 -17.34 7.22 3.51
C ILE A 163 -18.68 7.63 2.92
N LYS A 164 -18.67 7.94 1.63
CA LYS A 164 -19.87 8.24 0.85
C LYS A 164 -20.05 7.15 -0.20
N VAL A 165 -21.22 6.52 -0.21
CA VAL A 165 -21.59 5.51 -1.21
C VAL A 165 -22.80 6.03 -1.97
N GLY A 166 -22.72 6.07 -3.29
CA GLY A 166 -23.80 6.57 -4.14
C GLY A 166 -23.44 6.45 -5.62
N GLY A 167 -24.44 6.33 -6.50
CA GLY A 167 -24.24 6.30 -7.95
C GLY A 167 -23.31 5.18 -8.43
N GLY A 168 -23.26 4.04 -7.73
CA GLY A 168 -22.35 2.93 -8.06
C GLY A 168 -20.88 3.24 -7.75
N GLN A 169 -20.59 4.21 -6.89
CA GLN A 169 -19.25 4.57 -6.47
C GLN A 169 -19.14 4.65 -4.95
N VAL A 170 -17.93 4.46 -4.45
CA VAL A 170 -17.54 4.72 -3.07
C VAL A 170 -16.44 5.78 -3.06
N ARG A 171 -16.60 6.79 -2.20
CA ARG A 171 -15.56 7.77 -1.88
C ARG A 171 -15.22 7.67 -0.40
N ALA A 172 -13.94 7.70 -0.06
CA ALA A 172 -13.46 7.61 1.31
C ALA A 172 -12.37 8.65 1.57
N GLN A 173 -12.39 9.25 2.76
CA GLN A 173 -11.31 10.08 3.27
C GLN A 173 -10.76 9.50 4.56
N LEU A 174 -9.50 9.10 4.57
CA LEU A 174 -8.91 8.32 5.67
C LEU A 174 -7.56 8.91 6.10
N PRO A 175 -7.34 9.16 7.39
CA PRO A 175 -6.00 9.46 7.89
C PRO A 175 -5.17 8.16 7.95
N PHE A 176 -3.92 8.23 7.49
CA PHE A 176 -2.96 7.13 7.60
C PHE A 176 -1.85 7.50 8.57
N THR A 177 -1.54 6.55 9.45
CA THR A 177 -0.46 6.66 10.44
C THR A 177 0.63 5.64 10.15
N LEU A 178 1.88 5.98 10.50
CA LEU A 178 3.00 5.06 10.36
C LEU A 178 2.92 3.95 11.42
N THR A 179 3.13 2.70 11.04
CA THR A 179 3.24 1.62 12.03
C THR A 179 4.64 1.55 12.62
N GLN A 180 4.83 0.75 13.68
CA GLN A 180 6.16 0.45 14.19
C GLN A 180 7.05 -0.21 13.11
N ARG A 181 6.50 -1.15 12.33
CA ARG A 181 7.26 -1.78 11.23
C ARG A 181 7.61 -0.78 10.12
N GLY A 182 6.76 0.20 9.87
CA GLY A 182 7.07 1.32 8.97
C GLY A 182 8.24 2.17 9.49
N VAL A 183 8.27 2.50 10.78
CA VAL A 183 9.40 3.18 11.43
C VAL A 183 10.70 2.40 11.25
N ASP A 184 10.65 1.08 11.48
CA ASP A 184 11.84 0.24 11.37
C ASP A 184 12.32 0.12 9.93
N ALA A 185 11.42 0.17 8.94
CA ALA A 185 11.79 0.29 7.54
C ALA A 185 12.53 1.60 7.22
N PHE A 186 12.08 2.75 7.76
CA PHE A 186 12.81 4.01 7.65
C PHE A 186 14.18 3.93 8.33
N ARG A 187 14.28 3.32 9.52
CA ARG A 187 15.57 3.10 10.20
C ARG A 187 16.49 2.21 9.37
N GLY A 188 15.98 1.12 8.79
CA GLY A 188 16.76 0.23 7.94
C GLY A 188 17.31 0.93 6.70
N ALA A 189 16.49 1.73 6.02
CA ALA A 189 16.91 2.45 4.82
C ALA A 189 17.82 3.65 5.12
N PHE A 190 17.55 4.38 6.21
CA PHE A 190 18.16 5.69 6.44
C PHE A 190 19.04 5.79 7.69
N GLY A 191 19.14 4.75 8.51
CA GLY A 191 19.83 4.72 9.81
C GLY A 191 18.99 5.28 10.97
N ARG A 192 18.04 6.19 10.67
CA ARG A 192 17.07 6.72 11.63
C ARG A 192 15.74 6.97 10.95
N SER A 193 14.64 6.86 11.70
CA SER A 193 13.33 7.25 11.18
C SER A 193 13.07 8.74 11.44
N PRO A 194 12.65 9.52 10.43
CA PRO A 194 12.19 10.89 10.62
C PRO A 194 10.77 10.98 11.22
N LEU A 195 10.05 9.86 11.26
CA LEU A 195 8.65 9.77 11.68
C LEU A 195 8.53 8.78 12.85
N ALA A 196 7.60 9.05 13.76
CA ALA A 196 7.29 8.16 14.88
C ALA A 196 6.16 7.17 14.53
N ALA A 197 6.09 6.06 15.27
CA ALA A 197 4.95 5.15 15.16
C ALA A 197 3.68 5.84 15.67
N GLY A 198 2.56 5.59 15.01
CA GLY A 198 1.29 6.27 15.28
C GLY A 198 1.21 7.69 14.73
N GLN A 199 2.33 8.29 14.27
CA GLN A 199 2.31 9.61 13.65
C GLN A 199 1.52 9.57 12.34
N ARG A 200 0.62 10.53 12.15
CA ARG A 200 -0.13 10.71 10.90
C ARG A 200 0.79 11.17 9.78
N VAL A 201 0.94 10.34 8.76
CA VAL A 201 1.83 10.58 7.61
C VAL A 201 1.07 11.07 6.40
N PHE A 202 -0.07 10.44 6.09
CA PHE A 202 -0.87 10.80 4.93
C PHE A 202 -2.32 11.12 5.29
N ASP A 203 -2.88 12.04 4.52
CA ASP A 203 -4.31 12.20 4.32
C ASP A 203 -4.67 11.48 3.03
N GLY A 204 -5.52 10.47 3.14
CA GLY A 204 -6.06 9.73 2.00
C GLY A 204 -7.37 10.32 1.52
N ASP A 205 -7.53 10.50 0.21
CA ASP A 205 -8.83 10.59 -0.47
C ASP A 205 -8.85 9.52 -1.56
N GLY A 206 -9.91 8.75 -1.67
CA GLY A 206 -10.02 7.72 -2.70
C GLY A 206 -11.42 7.57 -3.22
N THR A 207 -11.53 7.29 -4.51
CA THR A 207 -12.79 7.01 -5.20
C THR A 207 -12.66 5.71 -6.00
N ALA A 208 -13.64 4.82 -5.89
CA ALA A 208 -13.69 3.59 -6.67
C ALA A 208 -15.11 3.27 -7.13
N ARG A 209 -15.23 2.61 -8.28
CA ARG A 209 -16.50 2.08 -8.76
C ARG A 209 -16.84 0.81 -7.98
N LEU A 210 -18.11 0.65 -7.62
CA LEU A 210 -18.64 -0.58 -7.05
C LEU A 210 -19.22 -1.41 -8.20
N GLY A 211 -18.70 -2.63 -8.35
CA GLY A 211 -19.30 -3.62 -9.24
C GLY A 211 -20.47 -4.29 -8.53
N THR A 212 -21.58 -4.47 -9.24
CA THR A 212 -22.58 -5.43 -8.79
C THR A 212 -21.91 -6.81 -8.79
N ALA A 213 -22.01 -7.53 -7.68
CA ALA A 213 -21.58 -8.92 -7.64
C ALA A 213 -22.32 -9.64 -8.77
N ARG A 214 -21.61 -10.07 -9.83
CA ARG A 214 -22.20 -10.96 -10.82
C ARG A 214 -22.73 -12.14 -10.03
N LYS A 215 -24.05 -12.34 -10.01
CA LYS A 215 -24.63 -13.61 -9.57
C LYS A 215 -23.90 -14.68 -10.36
N HIS A 216 -23.06 -15.46 -9.70
CA HIS A 216 -22.57 -16.69 -10.28
C HIS A 216 -23.82 -17.55 -10.47
N THR A 217 -24.40 -17.52 -11.66
CA THR A 217 -25.32 -18.56 -12.07
C THR A 217 -24.49 -19.83 -12.05
N PRO A 218 -24.79 -20.81 -11.18
CA PRO A 218 -24.10 -22.09 -11.21
C PRO A 218 -24.23 -22.61 -12.63
N ALA A 219 -23.11 -23.00 -13.24
CA ALA A 219 -23.16 -23.68 -14.52
C ALA A 219 -24.18 -24.81 -14.39
N ALA A 220 -25.21 -24.80 -15.24
CA ALA A 220 -26.17 -25.89 -15.28
C ALA A 220 -25.38 -27.20 -15.36
N PRO A 221 -25.71 -28.23 -14.55
CA PRO A 221 -25.02 -29.50 -14.59
C PRO A 221 -25.02 -30.00 -16.04
N GLY A 222 -23.85 -29.94 -16.66
CA GLY A 222 -23.71 -30.29 -18.07
C GLY A 222 -24.09 -31.74 -18.25
N THR A 223 -25.11 -31.98 -19.08
CA THR A 223 -25.33 -33.30 -19.68
C THR A 223 -24.03 -33.76 -20.31
N ALA A 224 -23.56 -34.94 -19.92
CA ALA A 224 -22.34 -35.57 -20.38
C ALA A 224 -22.19 -35.47 -21.90
N ARG A 225 -21.22 -34.68 -22.37
CA ARG A 225 -20.84 -34.62 -23.78
C ARG A 225 -19.94 -35.83 -24.04
N LYS A 226 -20.46 -36.86 -24.72
CA LYS A 226 -19.67 -37.98 -25.26
C LYS A 226 -18.51 -37.41 -26.07
N GLN A 227 -17.28 -37.58 -25.58
CA GLN A 227 -16.06 -37.38 -26.36
C GLN A 227 -15.89 -38.59 -27.28
N THR A 228 -15.99 -38.38 -28.59
CA THR A 228 -15.53 -39.34 -29.59
C THR A 228 -14.04 -39.12 -29.80
N PRO A 229 -13.18 -40.15 -29.70
CA PRO A 229 -11.75 -40.02 -30.01
C PRO A 229 -11.55 -39.93 -31.53
N ASP A 230 -10.81 -38.93 -31.97
CA ASP A 230 -10.38 -38.76 -33.37
C ASP A 230 -8.99 -39.41 -33.54
N PRO A 231 -8.80 -40.41 -34.42
CA PRO A 231 -7.51 -41.01 -34.66
C PRO A 231 -6.84 -40.37 -35.88
N LYS A 232 -5.61 -39.88 -35.69
CA LYS A 232 -4.48 -39.74 -36.65
C LYS A 232 -3.86 -38.34 -36.60
N GLN A 233 -2.89 -38.17 -35.72
CA GLN A 233 -1.82 -37.19 -35.95
C GLN A 233 -0.51 -37.93 -36.15
N LYS A 234 -0.05 -37.88 -37.40
CA LYS A 234 1.11 -38.58 -37.96
C LYS A 234 2.39 -37.95 -37.41
N GLN A 235 3.13 -38.71 -36.62
CA GLN A 235 4.45 -38.37 -36.10
C GLN A 235 5.49 -38.70 -37.19
N ASN A 236 6.08 -37.67 -37.81
CA ASN A 236 7.21 -37.83 -38.72
C ASN A 236 8.48 -37.32 -38.04
N SER A 237 9.32 -38.28 -37.64
CA SER A 237 10.69 -38.09 -37.19
C SER A 237 11.62 -38.21 -38.39
N ALA A 238 12.51 -37.24 -38.60
CA ALA A 238 13.73 -37.43 -39.38
C ALA A 238 14.83 -36.46 -38.91
N ALA A 239 15.90 -37.03 -38.37
CA ALA A 239 17.26 -36.46 -38.27
C ALA A 239 18.05 -36.94 -39.54
N PRO A 240 19.32 -36.53 -39.86
CA PRO A 240 20.40 -36.11 -38.94
C PRO A 240 21.41 -35.02 -39.42
N GLN A 241 22.24 -34.59 -38.47
CA GLN A 241 23.66 -34.16 -38.55
C GLN A 241 24.10 -33.02 -39.48
N THR A 242 24.75 -32.00 -38.90
CA THR A 242 26.17 -31.69 -39.21
C THR A 242 26.82 -30.79 -38.16
N SER A 243 28.08 -31.13 -37.91
CA SER A 243 29.10 -30.55 -37.04
C SER A 243 29.62 -29.18 -37.48
N GLY A 244 29.92 -28.30 -36.52
CA GLY A 244 30.68 -27.06 -36.73
C GLY A 244 31.13 -26.44 -35.41
N ALA A 245 32.45 -26.39 -35.22
CA ALA A 245 33.17 -26.01 -34.00
C ALA A 245 33.19 -24.47 -33.75
N PRO A 246 33.78 -24.00 -32.63
CA PRO A 246 33.55 -22.66 -32.06
C PRO A 246 34.49 -21.60 -32.65
N GLN A 247 33.98 -20.37 -32.79
CA GLN A 247 34.83 -19.22 -33.12
C GLN A 247 34.70 -18.13 -32.07
N ALA A 248 35.83 -17.91 -31.41
CA ALA A 248 36.08 -16.85 -30.45
C ALA A 248 36.34 -15.51 -31.15
N SER A 249 36.36 -14.46 -30.31
CA SER A 249 37.15 -13.23 -30.48
C SER A 249 36.55 -12.14 -31.37
N GLY A 250 36.18 -11.02 -30.75
CA GLY A 250 35.85 -9.80 -31.49
C GLY A 250 35.34 -8.64 -30.65
N THR A 251 36.10 -8.16 -29.67
CA THR A 251 35.99 -6.77 -29.22
C THR A 251 36.52 -5.88 -30.36
N PRO A 252 35.83 -4.79 -30.74
CA PRO A 252 36.53 -3.51 -30.66
C PRO A 252 35.67 -2.29 -30.33
N ARG A 253 36.37 -1.34 -29.69
CA ARG A 253 36.29 0.12 -29.84
C ARG A 253 35.13 0.90 -29.19
N LYS A 254 35.53 1.56 -28.11
CA LYS A 254 35.29 2.98 -27.80
C LYS A 254 34.93 3.83 -29.04
N GLN A 255 33.78 4.48 -28.96
CA GLN A 255 33.53 5.78 -29.61
C GLN A 255 32.92 6.74 -28.58
N THR A 256 33.73 7.71 -28.19
CA THR A 256 33.36 9.06 -27.73
C THR A 256 34.36 9.93 -28.50
N PRO A 257 33.95 10.93 -29.30
CA PRO A 257 33.53 12.22 -28.73
C PRO A 257 32.45 12.96 -29.54
N GLY A 258 31.71 13.83 -28.85
CA GLY A 258 30.77 14.74 -29.51
C GLY A 258 30.19 15.72 -28.51
N THR A 259 30.97 16.75 -28.17
CA THR A 259 30.56 17.93 -27.42
C THR A 259 29.93 18.92 -28.39
N PRO A 260 28.67 19.35 -28.21
CA PRO A 260 28.22 20.65 -28.69
C PRO A 260 28.42 21.68 -27.59
N GLN A 261 29.09 22.76 -27.99
CA GLN A 261 29.35 23.97 -27.24
C GLN A 261 28.06 24.64 -26.74
N GLY A 262 28.17 25.20 -25.53
CA GLY A 262 27.85 26.60 -25.27
C GLY A 262 26.47 27.11 -25.65
N GLN A 263 25.55 27.07 -24.68
CA GLN A 263 24.59 28.16 -24.51
C GLN A 263 24.57 28.57 -23.04
N THR A 264 25.37 29.60 -22.74
CA THR A 264 25.28 30.36 -21.50
C THR A 264 23.97 31.15 -21.52
N PRO A 265 23.21 31.18 -20.40
CA PRO A 265 21.88 31.78 -20.34
C PRO A 265 21.94 33.31 -20.45
N ALA A 266 21.03 33.87 -21.24
CA ALA A 266 20.72 35.29 -21.23
C ALA A 266 20.13 35.66 -19.86
N VAL A 267 20.90 36.45 -19.12
CA VAL A 267 20.51 37.13 -17.88
C VAL A 267 19.46 38.18 -18.24
N ALA A 268 18.21 37.96 -17.83
CA ALA A 268 17.22 39.02 -17.78
C ALA A 268 17.44 39.83 -16.49
N PRO A 269 17.56 41.17 -16.55
CA PRO A 269 17.69 42.00 -15.36
C PRO A 269 16.42 41.96 -14.51
N ARG A 270 16.62 41.80 -13.19
CA ARG A 270 15.59 41.92 -12.16
C ARG A 270 15.07 43.37 -12.12
N PRO A 271 13.75 43.60 -12.04
CA PRO A 271 13.22 44.88 -11.58
C PRO A 271 13.52 45.03 -10.08
N LEU A 272 14.26 46.08 -9.74
CA LEU A 272 14.29 46.68 -8.40
C LEU A 272 12.89 47.19 -8.06
N GLY A 273 12.40 46.84 -6.88
CA GLY A 273 11.09 47.27 -6.41
C GLY A 273 10.79 46.74 -5.02
N ASP A 274 11.62 47.11 -4.04
CA ASP A 274 11.17 47.23 -2.65
C ASP A 274 10.61 48.64 -2.47
N PRO A 275 9.41 48.77 -1.91
CA PRO A 275 9.18 49.79 -0.91
C PRO A 275 8.86 49.16 0.44
N ALA A 276 9.58 49.67 1.43
CA ALA A 276 9.35 49.52 2.85
C ALA A 276 7.86 49.69 3.23
N VAL A 277 7.37 48.79 4.09
CA VAL A 277 6.21 49.06 4.95
C VAL A 277 6.53 48.53 6.34
N ASP A 278 6.37 49.42 7.31
CA ASP A 278 6.65 49.31 8.73
C ASP A 278 6.00 48.09 9.44
N PRO A 279 6.64 47.55 10.49
CA PRO A 279 5.98 46.74 11.49
C PRO A 279 5.35 47.63 12.57
N VAL A 280 4.04 47.86 12.49
CA VAL A 280 3.24 48.37 13.62
C VAL A 280 2.09 47.40 13.87
N ASN A 281 2.23 46.57 14.89
CA ASN A 281 1.21 46.46 15.93
C ASN A 281 1.68 45.53 17.05
N ASP A 282 2.12 46.17 18.12
CA ASP A 282 1.88 45.76 19.50
C ASP A 282 0.40 45.44 19.72
N VAL A 283 0.10 44.21 20.13
CA VAL A 283 -0.98 43.97 21.09
C VAL A 283 -0.47 42.95 22.09
N ALA A 284 0.07 43.46 23.19
CA ALA A 284 0.16 42.75 24.44
C ALA A 284 -1.26 42.41 24.92
N MET A 285 -1.55 41.13 25.14
CA MET A 285 -2.67 40.72 25.99
C MET A 285 -2.08 40.11 27.26
N ASP A 286 -2.27 40.86 28.32
CA ASP A 286 -1.97 40.58 29.73
C ASP A 286 -2.78 39.35 30.23
N PRO A 287 -2.18 38.42 31.00
CA PRO A 287 -2.91 37.31 31.60
C PRO A 287 -3.76 37.76 32.81
N LEU A 288 -5.08 37.70 32.65
CA LEU A 288 -6.00 37.78 33.80
C LEU A 288 -5.91 36.52 34.67
N ARG A 289 -5.32 36.73 35.85
CA ARG A 289 -5.57 36.09 37.15
C ARG A 289 -6.89 35.28 37.20
N GLN A 290 -6.79 33.99 37.49
CA GLN A 290 -7.84 33.27 38.23
C GLN A 290 -7.40 33.13 39.69
N VAL A 291 -8.23 33.72 40.54
CA VAL A 291 -8.17 33.72 42.00
C VAL A 291 -8.82 32.44 42.50
N ALA A 292 -8.23 31.85 43.53
CA ALA A 292 -8.79 30.75 44.31
C ALA A 292 -9.70 31.29 45.44
N ALA A 293 -10.88 30.69 45.58
CA ALA A 293 -11.78 30.61 46.76
C ALA A 293 -12.98 29.76 46.29
N ASP A 294 -13.49 28.72 46.95
CA ASP A 294 -13.42 28.18 48.31
C ASP A 294 -13.18 26.66 48.29
#